data_AF-A0A7G2MJY1-F1
#
_entry.id   AF-A0A7G2MJY1-F1
#
_cell.length_a   1.000
_cell.length_b   1.000
_cell.length_c   1.000
_cell.angle_alpha   90.00
_cell.angle_beta   90.00
_cell.angle_gamma   90.00
#
_symmetry.space_group_name_H-M   'P 1'
#
loop_
_entity.id
_entity.type
_entity.pdbx_description
1 polymer ?
#
loop_
_entity_poly.entity_id
_entity_poly.type
_entity_poly.pdbx_seq_one_letter_code
_entity_poly.pdbx_strand_id
1 'polypeptide(L)'
;MEKNDWANVSIENALDGLSMKEIERLEAYYMAEAECLMAFGGQEKKEPLTFMLKHLRATECLFKTLQFPWEESVAVLYGSFMHYVALEERKESGKCLPDFMTELIKRMKFLAQKGPLITALFRRYQGQRKEVEALVALKRGELNEQQ
;
A
#
# COMPACT_ATOMS: atom_id res chain seq x y z
N MET A 1 20.05 -1.52 15.04
CA MET A 1 19.34 -2.82 14.98
C MET A 1 18.04 -2.63 15.76
N GLU A 2 17.03 -2.04 15.13
CA GLU A 2 15.71 -1.90 15.74
C GLU A 2 14.93 -3.19 15.48
N LYS A 3 14.54 -3.85 16.57
CA LYS A 3 13.59 -4.97 16.55
C LYS A 3 12.25 -4.40 16.12
N ASN A 4 11.86 -4.63 14.86
CA ASN A 4 10.50 -4.39 14.42
C ASN A 4 9.58 -5.43 15.07
N ASP A 5 8.93 -5.03 16.16
CA ASP A 5 7.85 -5.77 16.86
C ASP A 5 6.54 -5.83 16.04
N TRP A 6 6.63 -6.01 14.71
CA TRP A 6 5.46 -6.21 13.84
C TRP A 6 5.09 -7.68 13.67
N ALA A 7 5.83 -8.60 14.28
CA ALA A 7 5.57 -10.04 14.21
C ALA A 7 4.39 -10.51 15.08
N ASN A 8 3.89 -9.67 15.98
CA ASN A 8 2.86 -10.06 16.97
C ASN A 8 1.60 -9.19 16.94
N VAL A 9 1.22 -8.62 15.78
CA VAL A 9 -0.19 -8.22 15.62
C VAL A 9 -0.98 -9.51 15.53
N SER A 10 -1.50 -9.94 16.68
CA SER A 10 -2.33 -11.13 16.81
C SER A 10 -3.32 -11.17 15.65
N ILE A 11 -3.42 -12.33 15.01
CA ILE A 11 -4.52 -12.67 14.11
C ILE A 11 -5.76 -12.88 15.02
N GLU A 12 -6.11 -11.87 15.84
CA GLU A 12 -7.49 -11.72 16.32
C GLU A 12 -8.31 -11.74 15.04
N ASN A 13 -9.19 -12.73 14.92
CA ASN A 13 -9.74 -13.13 13.62
C ASN A 13 -10.32 -11.88 12.99
N ALA A 14 -9.92 -11.55 11.76
CA ALA A 14 -10.42 -10.37 11.07
C ALA A 14 -11.96 -10.38 10.87
N LEU A 15 -12.60 -11.52 11.20
CA LEU A 15 -14.03 -11.77 11.17
C LEU A 15 -14.67 -11.77 12.59
N ASP A 16 -13.89 -11.60 13.66
CA ASP A 16 -14.40 -11.57 15.03
C ASP A 16 -15.40 -10.42 15.20
N GLY A 17 -16.55 -10.74 15.79
CA GLY A 17 -17.65 -9.79 15.99
C GLY A 17 -18.57 -9.62 14.77
N LEU A 18 -18.29 -10.26 13.63
CA LEU A 18 -19.21 -10.33 12.51
C LEU A 18 -20.20 -11.49 12.69
N SER A 19 -21.46 -11.26 12.35
CA SER A 19 -22.45 -12.32 12.18
C SER A 19 -22.18 -13.12 10.91
N MET A 20 -22.71 -14.34 10.82
CA MET A 20 -22.56 -15.19 9.63
C MET A 20 -23.04 -14.49 8.34
N LYS A 21 -24.14 -13.73 8.41
CA LYS A 21 -24.65 -12.96 7.26
C LYS A 21 -23.68 -11.86 6.81
N GLU A 22 -22.96 -11.25 7.75
CA GLU A 22 -21.96 -10.23 7.42
C GLU A 22 -20.72 -10.87 6.79
N ILE A 23 -20.32 -12.05 7.26
CA ILE A 23 -19.24 -12.86 6.66
C ILE A 23 -19.60 -13.25 5.23
N GLU A 24 -20.80 -13.79 4.99
CA GLU A 24 -21.29 -14.15 3.65
C GLU A 24 -21.31 -12.93 2.70
N ARG A 25 -21.75 -11.77 3.20
CA ARG A 25 -21.77 -10.53 2.41
C ARG A 25 -20.36 -10.04 2.08
N LEU A 26 -19.43 -10.14 3.03
CA LEU A 26 -18.04 -9.77 2.84
C LEU A 26 -17.35 -10.70 1.84
N GLU A 27 -17.66 -11.99 1.91
CA GLU A 27 -17.17 -12.97 0.95
C GLU A 27 -17.68 -12.68 -0.47
N ALA A 28 -18.99 -12.45 -0.62
CA ALA A 28 -19.59 -12.11 -1.90
C ALA A 28 -18.97 -10.83 -2.50
N TYR A 29 -18.68 -9.84 -1.66
CA TYR A 29 -17.98 -8.62 -2.05
C TYR A 29 -16.59 -8.94 -2.62
N TYR A 30 -15.75 -9.69 -1.89
CA TYR A 30 -14.40 -10.00 -2.33
C TYR A 30 -14.36 -10.93 -3.55
N MET A 31 -15.31 -11.87 -3.67
CA MET A 31 -15.43 -12.69 -4.88
C MET A 31 -15.77 -11.84 -6.10
N ALA A 32 -16.73 -10.92 -5.99
CA ALA A 32 -17.10 -10.03 -7.09
C ALA A 32 -15.94 -9.12 -7.51
N GLU A 33 -15.24 -8.52 -6.54
CA GLU A 33 -14.07 -7.68 -6.82
C GLU A 33 -12.94 -8.48 -7.48
N ALA A 34 -12.69 -9.71 -7.01
CA ALA A 34 -11.72 -10.60 -7.61
C ALA A 34 -12.07 -10.95 -9.05
N GLU A 35 -13.32 -11.32 -9.33
CA GLU A 35 -13.75 -11.63 -10.69
C GLU A 35 -13.60 -10.46 -11.65
N CYS A 36 -13.87 -9.23 -11.20
CA CYS A 36 -13.61 -8.03 -11.98
C CYS A 36 -12.12 -7.87 -12.31
N LEU A 37 -11.24 -8.06 -11.32
CA LEU A 37 -9.78 -7.97 -11.51
C LEU A 37 -9.25 -9.08 -12.42
N MET A 38 -9.77 -10.30 -12.29
CA MET A 38 -9.43 -11.43 -13.15
C MET A 38 -9.84 -11.18 -14.59
N ALA A 39 -11.06 -10.67 -14.81
CA ALA A 39 -11.54 -10.30 -16.15
C ALA A 39 -10.66 -9.21 -16.80
N PHE A 40 -10.25 -8.20 -16.02
CA PHE A 40 -9.33 -7.17 -16.49
C PHE A 40 -7.95 -7.76 -16.86
N GLY A 41 -7.46 -8.72 -16.07
CA GLY A 41 -6.19 -9.41 -16.31
C GLY A 41 -6.24 -10.55 -17.33
N GLY A 42 -7.38 -10.80 -17.98
CA GLY A 42 -7.56 -11.91 -18.91
C GLY A 42 -7.42 -13.30 -18.28
N GLN A 43 -7.66 -13.43 -16.97
CA GLN A 43 -7.56 -14.70 -16.25
C GLN A 43 -8.91 -15.44 -16.22
N GLU A 44 -8.86 -16.77 -16.29
CA GLU A 44 -10.03 -17.62 -16.07
C GLU A 44 -10.57 -17.42 -14.66
N LYS A 45 -11.89 -17.36 -14.48
CA LYS A 45 -12.57 -17.21 -13.18
C LYS A 45 -12.52 -18.49 -12.33
N LYS A 46 -11.31 -18.96 -12.03
CA LYS A 46 -11.05 -20.10 -11.14
C LYS A 46 -10.49 -19.60 -9.82
N GLU A 47 -11.14 -19.99 -8.72
CA GLU A 47 -10.76 -19.64 -7.34
C GLU A 47 -10.60 -18.12 -7.07
N PRO A 48 -11.67 -17.32 -7.16
CA PRO A 48 -11.59 -15.86 -7.02
C PRO A 48 -10.96 -15.39 -5.70
N LEU A 49 -11.26 -16.02 -4.56
CA LEU A 49 -10.67 -15.64 -3.26
C LEU A 49 -9.17 -15.92 -3.18
N THR A 50 -8.71 -17.04 -3.74
CA THR A 50 -7.27 -17.36 -3.82
C THR A 50 -6.55 -16.32 -4.69
N PHE A 51 -7.15 -15.94 -5.82
CA PHE A 51 -6.65 -14.87 -6.67
C PHE A 51 -6.59 -13.54 -5.91
N MET A 52 -7.67 -13.16 -5.21
CA MET A 52 -7.73 -11.93 -4.43
C MET A 52 -6.63 -11.86 -3.38
N LEU A 53 -6.43 -12.95 -2.64
CA LEU A 53 -5.36 -13.04 -1.64
C LEU A 53 -3.97 -12.78 -2.26
N LYS A 54 -3.70 -13.41 -3.41
CA LYS A 54 -2.44 -13.17 -4.15
C LYS A 54 -2.32 -11.72 -4.59
N HIS A 55 -3.40 -11.14 -5.11
CA HIS A 55 -3.44 -9.74 -5.53
C HIS A 55 -3.16 -8.79 -4.36
N LEU A 56 -3.86 -8.95 -3.24
CA LEU A 56 -3.69 -8.12 -2.05
C LEU A 56 -2.26 -8.21 -1.48
N ARG A 57 -1.64 -9.38 -1.49
CA ARG A 57 -0.22 -9.54 -1.10
C ARG A 57 0.73 -8.78 -2.01
N ALA A 58 0.52 -8.83 -3.32
CA ALA A 58 1.34 -8.10 -4.27
C ALA A 58 1.16 -6.57 -4.08
N THR A 59 -0.08 -6.13 -3.91
CA THR A 59 -0.42 -4.72 -3.71
C THR A 59 0.09 -4.18 -2.37
N GLU A 60 -0.02 -4.94 -1.28
CA GLU A 60 0.58 -4.60 0.01
C GLU A 60 2.10 -4.47 -0.09
N CYS A 61 2.77 -5.39 -0.78
CA CYS A 61 4.22 -5.33 -1.00
C CYS A 61 4.64 -4.08 -1.79
N LEU A 62 3.86 -3.72 -2.82
CA LEU A 62 4.06 -2.48 -3.57
C LEU A 62 3.94 -1.26 -2.64
N PHE A 63 2.87 -1.16 -1.86
CA PHE A 63 2.68 -0.01 -0.97
C PHE A 63 3.73 0.06 0.13
N LYS A 64 4.17 -1.09 0.68
CA LYS A 64 5.30 -1.15 1.61
C LYS A 64 6.59 -0.61 0.99
N THR A 65 6.86 -0.95 -0.26
CA THR A 65 8.01 -0.43 -1.01
C THR A 65 7.89 1.08 -1.23
N LEU A 66 6.67 1.57 -1.47
CA LEU A 66 6.36 2.99 -1.65
C LEU A 66 6.34 3.79 -0.33
N GLN A 67 6.30 3.14 0.84
CA GLN A 67 6.55 3.77 2.15
C GLN A 67 8.03 4.15 2.32
N PHE A 68 8.61 4.68 1.26
CA PHE A 68 9.90 5.31 1.26
C PHE A 68 9.92 6.44 2.30
N PRO A 69 11.04 6.68 3.00
CA PRO A 69 11.19 7.76 3.99
C PRO A 69 11.19 9.12 3.29
N TRP A 70 10.01 9.51 2.81
CA TRP A 70 9.82 10.70 1.98
C TRP A 70 10.24 11.95 2.73
N GLU A 71 9.94 12.05 4.03
CA GLU A 71 10.28 13.24 4.83
C GLU A 71 11.80 13.43 4.94
N GLU A 72 12.54 12.39 5.33
CA GLU A 72 13.99 12.42 5.47
C GLU A 72 14.67 12.62 4.11
N SER A 73 14.18 11.93 3.08
CA SER A 73 14.77 11.99 1.74
C SER A 73 14.51 13.33 1.06
N VAL A 74 13.32 13.91 1.23
CA VAL A 74 12.98 15.25 0.74
C VAL A 74 13.90 16.31 1.37
N ALA A 75 14.19 16.21 2.67
CA ALA A 75 15.13 17.12 3.33
C ALA A 75 16.56 17.01 2.78
N VAL A 76 17.05 15.77 2.55
CA VAL A 76 18.38 15.53 1.97
C VAL A 76 18.48 16.06 0.53
N LEU A 77 17.46 15.79 -0.30
CA LEU A 77 17.40 16.29 -1.68
C LEU A 77 17.41 17.82 -1.72
N TYR A 78 16.66 18.46 -0.83
CA TYR A 78 16.64 19.92 -0.71
C TYR A 78 18.00 20.48 -0.33
N GLY A 79 18.64 19.94 0.72
CA GLY A 79 19.96 20.39 1.14
C GLY A 79 21.01 20.21 0.05
N SER A 80 20.96 19.09 -0.68
CA SER A 80 21.87 18.81 -1.81
C SER A 80 21.67 19.79 -2.95
N PHE A 81 20.41 20.11 -3.29
CA PHE A 81 20.10 21.11 -4.33
C PHE A 81 20.55 22.51 -3.91
N MET A 82 20.28 22.92 -2.67
CA MET A 82 20.73 24.21 -2.15
C MET A 82 22.26 24.35 -2.19
N HIS A 83 22.98 23.27 -1.91
CA HIS A 83 24.44 23.25 -2.01
C HIS A 83 24.92 23.42 -3.46
N TYR A 84 24.31 22.70 -4.41
CA TYR A 84 24.59 22.87 -5.84
C TYR A 84 24.33 24.30 -6.31
N VAL A 85 23.19 24.86 -5.92
CA VAL A 85 22.81 26.25 -6.23
C VAL A 85 23.85 27.24 -5.70
N ALA A 86 24.29 27.10 -4.45
CA ALA A 86 25.31 27.97 -3.85
C ALA A 86 26.68 27.87 -4.55
N LEU A 87 26.97 26.75 -5.21
CA LEU A 87 28.18 26.57 -6.03
C LEU A 87 28.03 27.22 -7.43
N GLU A 88 26.86 27.12 -8.05
CA GLU A 88 26.57 27.66 -9.38
C GLU A 88 26.27 29.17 -9.40
N GLU A 89 25.67 29.73 -8.33
CA GLU A 89 25.47 31.18 -8.18
C GLU A 89 26.80 31.97 -8.13
N ARG A 90 27.90 31.31 -7.77
CA ARG A 90 29.24 31.92 -7.84
C ARG A 90 29.75 32.05 -9.29
N LYS A 91 29.09 31.45 -10.27
CA LYS A 91 29.56 31.35 -11.66
C LYS A 91 28.78 32.17 -12.67
N GLU A 92 27.44 32.20 -12.68
CA GLU A 92 26.71 32.98 -13.71
C GLU A 92 25.20 33.22 -13.42
N SER A 93 24.77 34.49 -13.51
CA SER A 93 23.40 35.03 -13.75
C SER A 93 22.20 34.49 -12.92
N GLY A 94 21.79 35.25 -11.89
CA GLY A 94 20.68 34.96 -10.98
C GLY A 94 19.24 35.06 -11.50
N LYS A 95 18.96 34.80 -12.80
CA LYS A 95 17.60 34.92 -13.37
C LYS A 95 16.80 33.61 -13.44
N CYS A 96 17.42 32.44 -13.48
CA CYS A 96 16.71 31.15 -13.66
C CYS A 96 16.47 30.39 -12.33
N LEU A 97 17.16 30.79 -11.27
CA LEU A 97 17.16 30.07 -9.99
C LEU A 97 15.83 30.13 -9.21
N PRO A 98 15.13 31.27 -9.12
CA PRO A 98 13.87 31.34 -8.38
C PRO A 98 12.79 30.39 -8.94
N ASP A 99 12.79 30.18 -10.26
CA ASP A 99 11.85 29.28 -10.93
C ASP A 99 12.14 27.82 -10.60
N PHE A 100 13.41 27.40 -10.64
CA PHE A 100 13.82 26.05 -10.24
C PHE A 100 13.53 25.77 -8.76
N MET A 101 13.80 26.75 -7.88
CA MET A 101 13.48 26.65 -6.45
C MET A 101 11.97 26.47 -6.22
N THR A 102 11.16 27.25 -6.95
CA THR A 102 9.71 27.16 -6.87
C THR A 102 9.20 25.79 -7.34
N GLU A 103 9.73 25.28 -8.45
CA GLU A 103 9.34 23.95 -8.97
C GLU A 103 9.78 22.83 -8.03
N LEU A 104 11.00 22.89 -7.48
CA LEU A 104 11.48 21.91 -6.49
C LEU A 104 10.58 21.87 -5.25
N ILE A 105 10.23 23.02 -4.68
CA ILE A 105 9.34 23.11 -3.52
C ILE A 105 7.96 22.52 -3.83
N LYS A 106 7.41 22.77 -5.04
CA LYS A 106 6.14 22.17 -5.47
C LYS A 106 6.24 20.64 -5.51
N ARG A 107 7.31 20.09 -6.10
CA ARG A 107 7.54 18.64 -6.19
C ARG A 107 7.72 18.01 -4.81
N MET A 108 8.49 18.64 -3.94
CA MET A 108 8.71 18.18 -2.57
C MET A 108 7.40 18.18 -1.75
N LYS A 109 6.61 19.25 -1.83
CA LYS A 109 5.28 19.31 -1.18
C LYS A 109 4.35 18.22 -1.69
N PHE A 110 4.33 17.99 -3.01
CA PHE A 110 3.57 16.90 -3.60
C PHE A 110 4.00 15.55 -3.05
N LEU A 111 5.31 15.26 -3.01
CA LEU A 111 5.85 13.99 -2.49
C LEU A 111 5.55 13.80 -1.00
N ALA A 112 5.75 14.84 -0.18
CA ALA A 112 5.44 14.81 1.25
C ALA A 112 3.96 14.49 1.52
N GLN A 113 3.05 15.03 0.70
CA GLN A 113 1.62 14.72 0.79
C GLN A 113 1.27 13.28 0.42
N LYS A 114 2.12 12.56 -0.33
CA LYS A 114 1.87 11.16 -0.70
C LYS A 114 2.25 10.18 0.41
N GLY A 115 3.19 10.51 1.29
CA GLY A 115 3.60 9.63 2.40
C GLY A 115 2.43 9.15 3.28
N PRO A 116 1.61 10.06 3.84
CA PRO A 116 0.43 9.68 4.62
C PRO A 116 -0.59 8.87 3.82
N LEU A 117 -0.82 9.23 2.56
CA LEU A 117 -1.74 8.51 1.67
C LEU A 117 -1.27 7.07 1.43
N ILE A 118 0.01 6.88 1.10
CA ILE A 118 0.62 5.56 0.87
C ILE A 118 0.53 4.72 2.15
N THR A 119 0.78 5.33 3.32
CA THR A 119 0.67 4.65 4.61
C THR A 119 -0.77 4.23 4.92
N ALA A 120 -1.74 5.09 4.65
CA ALA A 120 -3.16 4.76 4.81
C ALA A 120 -3.59 3.62 3.87
N LEU A 121 -3.13 3.65 2.62
CA LEU A 121 -3.38 2.58 1.65
C LEU A 121 -2.74 1.26 2.10
N PHE A 122 -1.48 1.28 2.53
CA PHE A 122 -0.80 0.09 3.06
C PHE A 122 -1.61 -0.56 4.18
N ARG A 123 -2.05 0.22 5.19
CA ARG A 123 -2.88 -0.30 6.29
C ARG A 123 -4.21 -0.86 5.81
N ARG A 124 -4.87 -0.20 4.87
CA ARG A 124 -6.13 -0.67 4.28
C ARG A 124 -5.95 -2.02 3.60
N TYR A 125 -4.96 -2.14 2.70
CA TYR A 125 -4.70 -3.40 1.98
C TYR A 125 -4.25 -4.52 2.92
N GLN A 126 -3.51 -4.19 3.98
CA GLN A 126 -3.17 -5.14 5.02
C GLN A 126 -4.42 -5.67 5.75
N GLY A 127 -5.38 -4.80 6.08
CA GLY A 127 -6.67 -5.19 6.67
C GLY A 127 -7.47 -6.11 5.74
N GLN A 128 -7.65 -5.69 4.48
CA GLN A 128 -8.34 -6.50 3.48
C GLN A 128 -7.68 -7.86 3.26
N ARG A 129 -6.33 -7.92 3.26
CA ARG A 129 -5.61 -9.21 3.18
C ARG A 129 -5.99 -10.11 4.34
N LYS A 130 -6.00 -9.61 5.57
CA LYS A 130 -6.36 -10.41 6.76
C LYS A 130 -7.79 -10.92 6.69
N GLU A 131 -8.73 -10.11 6.23
CA GLU A 131 -10.13 -10.53 6.00
C GLU A 131 -10.21 -11.66 4.98
N VAL A 132 -9.56 -11.52 3.82
CA VAL A 132 -9.55 -12.57 2.78
C VAL A 132 -8.81 -13.84 3.25
N GLU A 133 -7.73 -13.71 4.01
CA GLU A 133 -7.05 -14.87 4.62
C GLU A 133 -7.97 -15.63 5.56
N ALA A 134 -8.74 -14.93 6.40
CA ALA A 134 -9.71 -15.55 7.29
C ALA A 134 -10.85 -16.22 6.51
N LEU A 135 -11.38 -15.59 5.45
CA LEU A 135 -12.40 -16.20 4.58
C LEU A 135 -11.90 -17.46 3.87
N VAL A 136 -10.67 -17.44 3.34
CA VAL A 136 -10.06 -18.62 2.70
C VAL A 136 -9.85 -19.74 3.73
N ALA A 137 -9.43 -19.42 4.95
CA ALA A 137 -9.27 -20.39 6.02
C ALA A 137 -10.61 -21.00 6.44
N LEU A 138 -11.66 -20.19 6.59
CA LEU A 138 -13.02 -20.63 6.92
C LEU A 138 -13.53 -21.62 5.87
N LYS A 139 -13.42 -21.27 4.57
CA LYS A 139 -13.83 -22.16 3.46
C LYS A 139 -13.07 -23.48 3.44
N ARG A 140 -11.78 -23.48 3.78
CA ARG A 140 -11.00 -24.73 3.90
C ARG A 140 -11.46 -25.58 5.08
N GLY A 141 -11.84 -24.95 6.19
CA GLY A 141 -12.40 -25.64 7.37
C GLY A 141 -13.73 -26.31 7.05
N GLU A 142 -14.67 -25.58 6.42
CA GLU A 142 -15.97 -26.11 6.01
C GLU A 142 -15.86 -27.26 5.01
N LEU A 143 -14.89 -27.21 4.08
CA LEU A 143 -14.64 -28.29 3.12
C LEU A 143 -14.07 -29.57 3.78
N ASN A 144 -13.32 -29.43 4.88
CA ASN A 144 -12.73 -30.56 5.59
C ASN A 144 -13.73 -31.28 6.51
N GLU A 145 -14.83 -30.62 6.92
CA GLU A 145 -15.90 -31.24 7.72
C GLU A 145 -16.93 -32.02 6.88
N GLN A 146 -16.86 -31.91 5.54
CA GLN A 146 -17.77 -32.58 4.60
C GLN A 146 -17.16 -33.81 3.88
N GLN A 147 -16.00 -34.32 4.32
CA GLN A 147 -15.35 -35.54 3.80
C GLN A 147 -15.31 -36.65 4.85
#